data_AF-A0A9J6DVN5-F1
#
_entry.id   AF-A0A9J6DVN5-F1
#
_cell.length_a   1.000
_cell.length_b   1.000
_cell.length_c   1.000
_cell.angle_alpha   90.00
_cell.angle_beta   90.00
_cell.angle_gamma   90.00
#
_symmetry.space_group_name_H-M   'P 1'
#
loop_
_entity.id
_entity.type
_entity.pdbx_description
1 polymer ?
#
loop_
_entity_poly.entity_id
_entity_poly.type
_entity_poly.pdbx_seq_one_letter_code
_entity_poly.pdbx_strand_id
1 'polypeptide(L)'
;MESGVKKKKPTQTHCFAPGCSSGYVSSRRSGKRVSLFSVLKKPERLKAWQRAGPRAVQVLNASSRICELHFDEQYIVRSFTHTINGVTVTILRN
;
A
#
# COMPACT_ATOMS: atom_id res chain seq x y z
N MET A 1 -25.48 19.74 7.88
CA MET A 1 -25.27 18.41 7.26
C MET A 1 -24.12 17.73 8.01
N GLU A 2 -24.47 16.82 8.93
CA GLU A 2 -23.51 16.13 9.80
C GLU A 2 -22.50 15.33 8.99
N SER A 3 -21.22 15.70 9.09
CA SER A 3 -20.12 14.92 8.53
C SER A 3 -19.85 13.72 9.42
N GLY A 4 -20.53 12.61 9.15
CA GLY A 4 -20.29 11.33 9.83
C GLY A 4 -18.84 10.87 9.64
N VAL A 5 -18.06 10.89 10.72
CA VAL A 5 -16.70 10.34 10.75
C VAL A 5 -16.79 8.83 10.55
N LYS A 6 -16.65 8.37 9.30
CA LYS A 6 -16.59 6.94 8.97
C LYS A 6 -15.37 6.32 9.68
N LYS A 7 -15.60 5.54 10.74
CA LYS A 7 -14.56 4.77 11.44
C LYS A 7 -13.83 3.88 10.41
N LYS A 8 -12.55 4.14 10.15
CA LYS A 8 -11.75 3.38 9.18
C LYS A 8 -11.50 1.97 9.74
N LYS A 9 -11.93 0.93 9.02
CA LYS A 9 -11.63 -0.47 9.37
C LYS A 9 -10.10 -0.67 9.44
N PRO A 10 -9.60 -1.53 10.34
CA PRO A 10 -8.18 -1.82 10.44
C PRO A 10 -7.66 -2.37 9.11
N THR A 11 -6.60 -1.76 8.60
CA THR A 11 -5.95 -2.20 7.37
C THR A 11 -4.89 -3.24 7.67
N GLN A 12 -4.66 -4.16 6.75
CA GLN A 12 -3.60 -5.16 6.90
C GLN A 12 -2.23 -4.47 6.96
N THR A 13 -1.39 -4.95 7.88
CA THR A 13 -0.01 -4.48 8.11
C THR A 13 1.04 -5.38 7.49
N HIS A 14 0.62 -6.43 6.79
CA HIS A 14 1.47 -7.36 6.04
C HIS A 14 1.14 -7.32 4.55
N CYS A 15 2.09 -7.77 3.73
CA CYS A 15 1.92 -7.92 2.30
C CYS A 15 0.99 -9.11 2.01
N PHE A 16 0.01 -8.90 1.13
CA PHE A 16 -0.94 -9.92 0.69
C PHE A 16 -0.35 -10.89 -0.35
N ALA A 17 0.75 -10.52 -1.02
CA ALA A 17 1.35 -11.37 -2.04
C ALA A 17 1.75 -12.75 -1.49
N PRO A 18 1.44 -13.84 -2.22
CA PRO A 18 1.74 -15.20 -1.77
C PRO A 18 3.25 -15.38 -1.55
N GLY A 19 3.62 -15.97 -0.41
CA GLY A 19 5.02 -16.18 -0.03
C GLY A 19 5.78 -14.94 0.45
N CYS A 20 5.14 -13.76 0.50
CA CYS A 20 5.78 -12.54 0.98
C CYS A 20 5.65 -12.39 2.50
N SER A 21 6.77 -12.37 3.21
CA SER A 21 6.82 -12.18 4.68
C SER A 21 6.92 -10.71 5.10
N SER A 22 6.88 -9.78 4.17
CA SER A 22 6.95 -8.34 4.43
C SER A 22 5.79 -7.85 5.30
N GLY A 23 6.12 -7.08 6.35
CA GLY A 23 5.14 -6.48 7.28
C GLY A 23 4.64 -7.43 8.38
N TYR A 24 4.97 -8.73 8.32
CA TYR A 24 4.86 -9.60 9.50
C TYR A 24 5.71 -9.09 10.67
N VAL A 25 5.36 -9.49 11.89
CA VAL A 25 6.06 -9.04 13.10
C VAL A 25 7.55 -9.41 13.05
N SER A 26 7.88 -10.59 12.50
CA SER A 26 9.26 -11.06 12.32
C SER A 26 10.10 -10.14 11.44
N SER A 27 9.58 -9.73 10.28
CA SER A 27 10.28 -8.83 9.35
C SER A 27 10.36 -7.38 9.86
N ARG A 28 9.41 -6.94 10.69
CA ARG A 28 9.49 -5.64 11.37
C ARG A 28 10.59 -5.60 12.42
N ARG A 29 10.82 -6.70 13.14
CA ARG A 29 11.87 -6.81 14.18
C ARG A 29 13.29 -6.79 13.58
N SER A 30 13.45 -7.25 12.35
CA SER A 30 14.75 -7.21 11.65
C SER A 30 15.08 -5.85 11.02
N GLY A 31 14.30 -4.80 11.28
CA GLY A 31 14.54 -3.43 10.80
C GLY A 31 14.15 -3.16 9.35
N LYS A 32 13.74 -4.18 8.57
CA LYS A 32 13.37 -4.03 7.16
C LYS A 32 11.94 -3.49 7.04
N ARG A 33 11.81 -2.16 7.01
CA ARG A 33 10.53 -1.48 6.74
C ARG A 33 10.35 -1.36 5.24
N VAL A 34 9.18 -1.80 4.75
CA VAL A 34 8.78 -1.65 3.35
C VAL A 34 7.47 -0.89 3.28
N SER A 35 7.35 -0.05 2.27
CA SER A 35 6.12 0.67 1.94
C SER A 35 5.04 -0.31 1.52
N LEU A 36 3.85 -0.17 2.12
CA LEU A 36 2.66 -0.98 1.81
C LEU A 36 1.62 -0.15 1.06
N PHE A 37 1.39 -0.49 -0.20
CA PHE A 37 0.43 0.17 -1.08
C PHE A 37 -0.96 -0.48 -0.99
N SER A 38 -1.99 0.35 -0.90
CA SER A 38 -3.38 -0.11 -0.91
C SER A 38 -3.79 -0.48 -2.34
N VAL A 39 -4.11 -1.76 -2.54
CA VAL A 39 -4.42 -2.30 -3.86
C VAL A 39 -5.84 -1.93 -4.31
N LEU A 40 -6.77 -1.89 -3.36
CA LEU A 40 -8.21 -1.99 -3.66
C LEU A 40 -9.02 -0.69 -3.44
N LYS A 41 -8.36 0.45 -3.23
CA LYS A 41 -9.09 1.73 -3.10
C LYS A 41 -9.66 2.23 -4.43
N LYS A 42 -9.16 1.73 -5.55
CA LYS A 42 -9.67 2.05 -6.89
C LYS A 42 -10.28 0.77 -7.50
N PRO A 43 -11.56 0.78 -7.90
CA PRO A 43 -12.25 -0.42 -8.40
C PRO A 43 -11.61 -0.97 -9.68
N GLU A 44 -11.01 -0.12 -10.50
CA GLU A 44 -10.29 -0.52 -11.72
C GLU A 44 -9.02 -1.32 -11.40
N ARG A 45 -8.28 -0.91 -10.37
CA ARG A 45 -7.09 -1.62 -9.91
C ARG A 45 -7.47 -2.97 -9.30
N LEU A 46 -8.55 -3.04 -8.53
CA LEU A 46 -9.07 -4.31 -8.00
C LEU A 46 -9.25 -5.35 -9.11
N LYS A 47 -9.87 -4.97 -10.23
CA LYS A 47 -10.07 -5.88 -11.38
C LYS A 47 -8.74 -6.34 -12.00
N ALA A 48 -7.80 -5.43 -12.18
CA ALA A 48 -6.48 -5.78 -12.72
C ALA A 48 -5.74 -6.78 -11.79
N TRP A 49 -5.83 -6.57 -10.48
CA TRP A 49 -5.22 -7.46 -9.48
C TRP A 49 -5.91 -8.82 -9.39
N GLN A 50 -7.23 -8.87 -9.52
CA GLN A 50 -7.97 -10.14 -9.64
C GLN A 50 -7.56 -10.94 -10.88
N ARG A 51 -7.18 -10.27 -11.97
CA ARG A 51 -6.69 -10.93 -13.20
C ARG A 51 -5.24 -11.39 -13.07
N ALA A 52 -4.40 -10.60 -12.40
CA ALA A 52 -2.96 -10.88 -12.26
C ALA A 52 -2.63 -11.87 -11.13
N GLY A 53 -3.51 -11.99 -10.12
CA GLY A 53 -3.31 -12.88 -8.98
C GLY A 53 -3.52 -14.36 -9.35
N PRO A 54 -2.84 -15.30 -8.66
CA PRO A 54 -3.13 -16.72 -8.81
C PRO A 54 -4.60 -16.99 -8.46
N ARG A 55 -5.27 -17.78 -9.30
CA ARG A 55 -6.73 -18.10 -9.29
C ARG A 55 -7.31 -18.54 -7.93
N ALA A 56 -6.46 -18.88 -6.95
CA ALA A 56 -6.84 -19.51 -5.69
C ALA A 56 -6.56 -18.67 -4.42
N VAL A 57 -5.96 -17.47 -4.52
CA VAL A 57 -5.60 -16.71 -3.32
C VAL A 57 -6.76 -15.81 -2.90
N GLN A 58 -7.48 -16.27 -1.88
CA GLN A 58 -8.16 -15.51 -0.81
C GLN A 58 -8.73 -14.14 -1.22
N VAL A 59 -10.05 -13.96 -1.14
CA VAL A 59 -10.77 -12.73 -1.56
C VAL A 59 -10.02 -11.46 -1.16
N LEU A 60 -9.40 -10.80 -2.16
CA LEU A 60 -8.78 -9.49 -2.04
C LEU A 60 -9.81 -8.54 -1.40
N ASN A 61 -9.57 -8.16 -0.15
CA ASN A 61 -10.46 -7.28 0.61
C ASN A 61 -9.92 -5.86 0.65
N ALA A 62 -10.77 -4.84 0.84
CA ALA A 62 -10.36 -3.43 0.79
C ALA A 62 -9.21 -3.06 1.77
N SER A 63 -8.96 -3.92 2.75
CA SER A 63 -7.86 -3.81 3.72
C SER A 63 -6.54 -4.41 3.26
N SER A 64 -6.51 -5.14 2.13
CA SER A 64 -5.35 -5.82 1.58
C SER A 64 -4.33 -4.84 1.01
N ARG A 65 -3.05 -5.11 1.26
CA ARG A 65 -1.93 -4.26 0.84
C ARG A 65 -0.82 -5.10 0.22
N ILE A 66 -0.05 -4.50 -0.69
CA ILE A 66 1.11 -5.13 -1.33
C ILE A 66 2.33 -4.25 -1.09
N CYS A 67 3.47 -4.87 -0.79
CA CYS A 67 4.69 -4.13 -0.52
C CYS A 67 5.40 -3.66 -1.80
N GLU A 68 6.26 -2.66 -1.65
CA GLU A 68 7.03 -2.06 -2.75
C GLU A 68 7.88 -3.07 -3.53
N LEU A 69 8.29 -4.20 -2.92
CA LEU A 69 9.09 -5.23 -3.59
C LEU A 69 8.39 -5.92 -4.77
N HIS A 70 7.07 -5.78 -4.90
CA HIS A 70 6.30 -6.32 -6.02
C HIS A 70 6.01 -5.30 -7.12
N PHE A 71 6.55 -4.10 -6.99
CA PHE A 71 6.45 -3.06 -8.00
C PHE A 71 7.85 -2.74 -8.49
N ASP A 72 7.93 -2.39 -9.77
CA ASP A 72 9.13 -1.78 -10.30
C ASP A 72 9.34 -0.40 -9.65
N GLU A 73 10.59 -0.04 -9.38
CA GLU A 73 10.96 1.21 -8.73
C GLU A 73 10.46 2.43 -9.52
N GLN A 74 10.37 2.33 -10.84
CA GLN A 74 9.82 3.39 -11.69
C GLN A 74 8.35 3.75 -11.37
N TYR A 75 7.59 2.81 -10.79
CA TYR A 75 6.19 3.02 -10.41
C TYR A 75 6.03 3.41 -8.94
N ILE A 76 7.13 3.52 -8.19
CA ILE A 76 7.13 3.85 -6.77
C ILE A 76 7.49 5.32 -6.58
N VAL A 77 6.51 6.10 -6.13
CA VAL A 77 6.75 7.51 -5.77
C VAL A 77 7.39 7.57 -4.37
N ARG A 78 8.71 7.76 -4.34
CA ARG A 78 9.53 7.88 -3.11
C ARG A 78 9.57 9.29 -2.52
N SER A 79 9.17 10.32 -3.26
CA SER A 79 9.15 11.70 -2.78
C SER A 79 7.97 12.46 -3.36
N PHE A 80 7.54 13.50 -2.66
CA PHE A 80 6.53 14.41 -3.14
C PHE A 80 6.96 15.85 -2.91
N THR A 81 6.71 16.69 -3.90
CA THR A 81 7.07 18.11 -3.87
C THR A 81 5.88 18.93 -3.40
N HIS A 82 6.10 19.79 -2.41
CA HIS A 82 5.12 20.80 -2.01
C HIS A 82 5.70 22.18 -2.25
N THR A 83 4.85 23.11 -2.67
CA THR A 83 5.19 24.54 -2.68
C THR A 83 4.60 25.18 -1.43
N ILE A 84 5.45 25.63 -0.52
CA ILE A 84 5.06 26.35 0.71
C ILE A 84 5.61 27.76 0.58
N ASN A 85 4.73 28.77 0.57
CA ASN A 85 5.11 30.18 0.41
C ASN A 85 6.02 30.46 -0.81
N GLY A 86 5.79 29.78 -1.94
CA GLY A 86 6.59 29.92 -3.16
C GLY A 86 7.90 29.13 -3.17
N VAL A 87 8.28 28.45 -2.08
CA VAL A 87 9.47 27.60 -2.02
C VAL A 87 9.07 26.14 -2.25
N THR A 88 9.70 25.49 -3.23
CA THR A 88 9.51 24.05 -3.48
C THR A 88 10.34 23.24 -2.50
N VAL A 89 9.66 22.47 -1.64
CA VAL A 89 10.27 21.51 -0.71
C VAL A 89 9.99 20.08 -1.18
N THR A 90 11.02 19.25 -1.19
CA THR A 90 10.92 17.82 -1.53
C THR A 90 10.88 17.00 -0.25
N ILE A 91 9.81 16.26 -0.04
CA ILE A 91 9.61 15.44 1.15
C ILE A 91 9.73 13.97 0.76
N LEU A 92 10.64 13.24 1.42
CA LEU A 92 10.80 11.81 1.24
C LEU A 92 9.65 11.03 1.89
N ARG A 93 9.22 9.98 1.22
CA ARG A 93 8.22 9.04 1.69
C ARG A 93 8.94 7.89 2.41
N ASN A 94 8.68 7.75 3.71
CA ASN A 94 9.23 6.71 4.58
C ASN A 94 8.33 5.48 4.66
#